data_AF-A0A3B0BB61-F1
#
_entry.id   AF-A0A3B0BB61-F1
#
_cell.length_a   1.000
_cell.length_b   1.000
_cell.length_c   1.000
_cell.angle_alpha   90.00
_cell.angle_beta   90.00
_cell.angle_gamma   90.00
#
_symmetry.space_group_name_H-M   'P 1'
#
loop_
_entity.id
_entity.type
_entity.pdbx_description
1 polymer ?
#
loop_
_entity_poly.entity_id
_entity_poly.type
_entity_poly.pdbx_seq_one_letter_code
_entity_poly.pdbx_strand_id
1 'polypeptide(L)'
;MNVAIDISEFSYLPAQAAALGVPLPEVERLTLSLPDGRRLSALRFGEDSPRVTLLHGAGLNAHTWDNTSLALGGPLLAIDLAGHGDSSWRADADYTPRTLALDVAAALDAWTSQPQVVVGQSLGGLTGAALAASRPDLVSELIIVDITPGIDTSAGPAALREFYAGPTDFATRDELVDKAMSLGFGGSRPETERGVFLNTRVRDDGRIEWKHHFAHLAAQALAAHDPGSAASPSMLHETGWDDLSNVRARLTLVRATRGFVSEPDAVELQRRVPGARVVAIDATHNVQETAPAALASLIAAAPGL
;
A
#
# COMPACT_ATOMS: atom_id res chain seq x y z
N MET A 1 -5.84 35.25 -17.65
CA MET A 1 -6.09 34.47 -16.42
C MET A 1 -4.85 33.64 -16.19
N ASN A 2 -4.10 33.88 -15.10
CA ASN A 2 -3.06 32.95 -14.67
C ASN A 2 -3.80 31.69 -14.20
N VAL A 3 -3.76 30.62 -15.00
CA VAL A 3 -4.15 29.30 -14.52
C VAL A 3 -3.01 28.88 -13.58
N ALA A 4 -3.23 28.97 -12.27
CA ALA A 4 -2.30 28.39 -11.31
C ALA A 4 -2.27 26.88 -11.59
N ILE A 5 -1.11 26.35 -11.94
CA ILE A 5 -0.92 24.90 -12.10
C ILE A 5 -0.94 24.34 -10.69
N ASP A 6 -1.94 23.51 -10.39
CA ASP A 6 -1.95 22.75 -9.15
C ASP A 6 -0.80 21.74 -9.19
N ILE A 7 0.16 21.94 -8.29
CA ILE A 7 1.33 21.08 -8.11
C ILE A 7 1.25 20.29 -6.80
N SER A 8 0.07 20.25 -6.19
CA SER A 8 -0.18 19.44 -5.00
C SER A 8 -0.18 17.95 -5.35
N GLU A 9 -0.12 17.13 -4.31
CA GLU A 9 -0.35 15.69 -4.37
C GLU A 9 -1.72 15.30 -4.97
N PHE A 10 -2.71 16.19 -4.92
CA PHE A 10 -4.08 15.94 -5.40
C PHE A 10 -4.30 16.33 -6.86
N SER A 11 -3.29 16.95 -7.49
CA SER A 11 -3.36 17.47 -8.87
C SER A 11 -3.77 16.43 -9.94
N TYR A 12 -3.57 15.14 -9.67
CA TYR A 12 -3.94 14.05 -10.57
C TYR A 12 -5.39 13.57 -10.42
N LEU A 13 -6.01 13.77 -9.25
CA LEU A 13 -7.34 13.22 -8.94
C LEU A 13 -8.44 13.72 -9.88
N PRO A 14 -8.50 15.01 -10.31
CA PRO A 14 -9.54 15.47 -11.24
C PRO A 14 -9.54 14.71 -12.58
N ALA A 15 -8.36 14.45 -13.13
CA ALA A 15 -8.22 13.71 -14.39
C ALA A 15 -8.61 12.24 -14.22
N GLN A 16 -8.23 11.63 -13.09
CA GLN A 16 -8.61 10.25 -12.77
C GLN A 16 -10.12 10.10 -12.57
N ALA A 17 -10.75 11.03 -11.84
CA ALA A 17 -12.20 11.05 -11.63
C ALA A 17 -12.96 11.20 -12.97
N ALA A 18 -12.48 12.11 -13.84
CA ALA A 18 -13.04 12.29 -15.18
C ALA A 18 -12.90 11.03 -16.05
N ALA A 19 -11.74 10.36 -16.02
CA ALA A 19 -11.52 9.12 -16.76
C ALA A 19 -12.42 7.96 -16.28
N LEU A 20 -12.73 7.93 -14.99
CA LEU A 20 -13.65 6.95 -14.38
C LEU A 20 -15.13 7.35 -14.52
N GLY A 21 -15.43 8.59 -14.92
CA GLY A 21 -16.80 9.10 -15.02
C GLY A 21 -17.49 9.28 -13.66
N VAL A 22 -16.72 9.56 -12.60
CA VAL A 22 -17.20 9.72 -11.22
C VAL A 22 -16.97 11.15 -10.71
N PRO A 23 -17.74 11.65 -9.73
CA PRO A 23 -17.44 12.92 -9.09
C PRO A 23 -16.11 12.86 -8.33
N LEU A 24 -15.39 13.97 -8.28
CA LEU A 24 -14.23 14.14 -7.40
C LEU A 24 -14.74 14.39 -5.97
N PRO A 25 -14.47 13.49 -5.00
CA PRO A 25 -14.78 13.76 -3.60
C PRO A 25 -13.80 14.79 -3.01
N GLU A 26 -14.15 15.36 -1.87
CA GLU A 26 -13.17 16.04 -1.01
C GLU A 26 -12.10 15.03 -0.57
N VAL A 27 -10.83 15.43 -0.66
CA VAL A 27 -9.69 14.61 -0.25
C VAL A 27 -8.73 15.48 0.53
N GLU A 28 -8.32 15.00 1.70
CA GLU A 28 -7.32 15.68 2.51
C GLU A 28 -6.30 14.71 3.10
N ARG A 29 -5.16 15.27 3.50
CA ARG A 29 -4.12 14.54 4.21
C ARG A 29 -4.29 14.72 5.72
N LEU A 30 -4.41 13.60 6.42
CA LEU A 30 -4.39 13.52 7.88
C LEU A 30 -2.99 13.23 8.39
N THR A 31 -2.69 13.69 9.60
CA THR A 31 -1.44 13.37 10.29
C THR A 31 -1.73 13.09 11.76
N LEU A 32 -1.24 11.96 12.24
CA LEU A 32 -1.33 11.52 13.64
C LEU A 32 0.08 11.52 14.22
N SER A 33 0.25 12.17 15.38
CA SER A 33 1.47 12.04 16.16
C SER A 33 1.36 10.79 17.04
N LEU A 34 2.29 9.85 16.88
CA LEU A 34 2.37 8.64 17.67
C LEU A 34 3.10 8.91 19.01
N PRO A 35 2.90 8.07 20.04
CA PRO A 35 3.49 8.28 21.36
C PRO A 35 5.03 8.33 21.38
N ASP A 36 5.69 7.72 20.40
CA ASP A 36 7.14 7.71 20.24
C ASP A 36 7.69 8.90 19.41
N GLY A 37 6.82 9.87 19.07
CA GLY A 37 7.18 11.06 18.31
C GLY A 37 7.21 10.87 16.80
N ARG A 38 7.01 9.64 16.30
CA ARG A 38 6.80 9.41 14.86
C ARG A 38 5.46 10.00 14.43
N ARG A 39 5.34 10.30 13.15
CA ARG A 39 4.09 10.70 12.50
C ARG A 39 3.58 9.58 11.61
N LEU A 40 2.28 9.32 11.67
CA LEU A 40 1.56 8.49 10.71
C LEU A 40 0.64 9.37 9.87
N SER A 41 0.59 9.10 8.57
CA SER A 41 -0.12 9.89 7.58
C SER A 41 -1.18 9.04 6.88
N ALA A 42 -2.28 9.67 6.46
CA ALA A 42 -3.30 9.03 5.65
C ALA A 42 -3.97 10.04 4.73
N LEU A 43 -4.57 9.54 3.65
CA LEU A 43 -5.53 10.28 2.85
C LEU A 43 -6.94 9.93 3.33
N ARG A 44 -7.75 10.94 3.61
CA ARG A 44 -9.18 10.80 3.86
C ARG A 44 -9.94 11.26 2.63
N PHE A 45 -10.77 10.38 2.08
CA PHE A 45 -11.70 10.69 1.01
C PHE A 45 -13.08 10.85 1.63
N GLY A 46 -13.81 11.90 1.25
CA GLY A 46 -15.12 12.25 1.80
C GLY A 46 -15.07 12.89 3.19
N GLU A 47 -16.18 13.54 3.57
CA GLU A 47 -16.28 14.28 4.85
C GLU A 47 -16.83 13.41 6.01
N ASP A 48 -17.56 12.36 5.68
CA ASP A 48 -18.18 11.44 6.65
C ASP A 48 -17.15 10.53 7.34
N SER A 49 -17.57 9.88 8.42
CA SER A 49 -16.73 8.89 9.10
C SER A 49 -16.35 7.75 8.14
N PRO A 50 -15.05 7.43 7.99
CA PRO A 50 -14.58 6.33 7.15
C PRO A 50 -15.19 5.00 7.55
N ARG A 51 -15.46 4.15 6.54
CA ARG A 51 -15.89 2.75 6.72
C ARG A 51 -14.93 1.73 6.12
N VAL A 52 -14.05 2.19 5.24
CA VAL A 52 -13.03 1.40 4.57
C VAL A 52 -11.67 1.97 4.88
N THR A 53 -10.72 1.10 5.21
CA THR A 53 -9.30 1.46 5.38
C THR A 53 -8.45 0.66 4.41
N LEU A 54 -7.61 1.36 3.65
CA LEU A 54 -6.78 0.81 2.58
C LEU A 54 -5.29 0.85 3.01
N LEU A 55 -4.62 -0.29 2.90
CA LEU A 55 -3.21 -0.48 3.31
C LEU A 55 -2.38 -0.93 2.10
N HIS A 56 -1.41 -0.12 1.68
CA HIS A 56 -0.59 -0.40 0.50
C HIS A 56 0.53 -1.45 0.76
N GLY A 57 1.15 -1.94 -0.32
CA GLY A 57 2.33 -2.81 -0.28
C GLY A 57 3.66 -2.08 -0.10
N ALA A 58 4.76 -2.83 0.05
CA ALA A 58 6.08 -2.26 0.22
C ALA A 58 6.51 -1.39 -0.98
N GLY A 59 7.14 -0.24 -0.70
CA GLY A 59 7.61 0.70 -1.73
C GLY A 59 6.52 1.57 -2.37
N LEU A 60 5.27 1.41 -1.95
CA LEU A 60 4.13 2.23 -2.38
C LEU A 60 3.75 3.26 -1.31
N ASN A 61 2.64 3.97 -1.51
CA ASN A 61 2.05 4.89 -0.55
C ASN A 61 0.52 4.97 -0.76
N ALA A 62 -0.18 5.79 0.03
CA ALA A 62 -1.63 5.94 -0.01
C ALA A 62 -2.20 6.17 -1.43
N HIS A 63 -1.49 6.89 -2.30
CA HIS A 63 -1.96 7.21 -3.66
C HIS A 63 -2.00 6.03 -4.63
N THR A 64 -1.45 4.86 -4.28
CA THR A 64 -1.71 3.64 -5.08
C THR A 64 -3.21 3.32 -5.13
N TRP A 65 -3.96 3.81 -4.13
CA TRP A 65 -5.40 3.58 -4.00
C TRP A 65 -6.28 4.63 -4.70
N ASP A 66 -5.74 5.69 -5.31
CA ASP A 66 -6.55 6.79 -5.86
C ASP A 66 -7.66 6.30 -6.79
N ASN A 67 -7.31 5.48 -7.80
CA ASN A 67 -8.29 4.97 -8.77
C ASN A 67 -9.34 4.06 -8.11
N THR A 68 -8.93 3.22 -7.15
CA THR A 68 -9.86 2.34 -6.43
C THR A 68 -10.77 3.15 -5.50
N SER A 69 -10.24 4.18 -4.85
CA SER A 69 -10.97 5.07 -3.94
C SER A 69 -12.03 5.87 -4.69
N LEU A 70 -11.66 6.44 -5.84
CA LEU A 70 -12.58 7.13 -6.74
C LEU A 70 -13.66 6.18 -7.29
N ALA A 71 -13.29 4.96 -7.69
CA ALA A 71 -14.24 3.98 -8.20
C ALA A 71 -15.20 3.41 -7.13
N LEU A 72 -14.73 3.28 -5.90
CA LEU A 72 -15.54 2.82 -4.76
C LEU A 72 -16.56 3.89 -4.35
N GLY A 73 -16.10 5.13 -4.26
CA GLY A 73 -16.88 6.24 -3.72
C GLY A 73 -17.15 6.10 -2.21
N GLY A 74 -17.48 7.23 -1.57
CA GLY A 74 -17.80 7.26 -0.14
C GLY A 74 -16.59 7.45 0.79
N PRO A 75 -16.84 7.50 2.11
CA PRO A 75 -15.83 7.86 3.09
C PRO A 75 -14.85 6.72 3.37
N LEU A 76 -13.56 6.95 3.12
CA LEU A 76 -12.51 5.96 3.32
C LEU A 76 -11.18 6.60 3.76
N LEU A 77 -10.31 5.77 4.31
CA LEU A 77 -8.92 6.10 4.65
C LEU A 77 -7.96 5.28 3.81
N ALA A 78 -6.93 5.92 3.25
CA ALA A 78 -5.76 5.24 2.70
C ALA A 78 -4.54 5.62 3.53
N ILE A 79 -3.98 4.67 4.28
CA ILE A 79 -2.89 4.94 5.23
C ILE A 79 -1.54 4.79 4.53
N ASP A 80 -0.66 5.78 4.72
CA ASP A 80 0.77 5.60 4.48
C ASP A 80 1.34 4.77 5.63
N LEU A 81 1.70 3.50 5.38
CA LEU A 81 2.33 2.67 6.40
C LEU A 81 3.66 3.30 6.85
N ALA A 82 4.08 3.05 8.10
CA ALA A 82 5.36 3.54 8.58
C ALA A 82 6.50 3.17 7.61
N GLY A 83 7.44 4.08 7.39
CA GLY A 83 8.48 3.90 6.38
C GLY A 83 8.08 4.26 4.96
N HIS A 84 6.88 4.78 4.71
CA HIS A 84 6.37 5.11 3.38
C HIS A 84 5.65 6.46 3.33
N GLY A 85 5.45 6.96 2.11
CA GLY A 85 4.66 8.17 1.86
C GLY A 85 5.09 9.33 2.76
N ASP A 86 4.12 9.94 3.42
CA ASP A 86 4.39 11.04 4.36
C ASP A 86 4.42 10.59 5.83
N SER A 87 4.38 9.27 6.06
CA SER A 87 4.63 8.67 7.36
C SER A 87 6.12 8.64 7.68
N SER A 88 6.43 8.72 8.97
CA SER A 88 7.80 8.69 9.45
C SER A 88 8.45 7.36 9.16
N TRP A 89 9.74 7.40 8.85
CA TRP A 89 10.57 6.21 8.85
C TRP A 89 10.85 5.76 10.29
N ARG A 90 11.09 4.48 10.46
CA ARG A 90 11.47 3.91 11.74
C ARG A 90 12.98 3.81 11.85
N ALA A 91 13.51 4.27 12.98
CA ALA A 91 14.94 4.22 13.27
C ALA A 91 15.45 2.79 13.47
N ASP A 92 14.60 1.88 13.94
CA ASP A 92 14.91 0.45 14.11
C ASP A 92 14.77 -0.37 12.81
N ALA A 93 14.27 0.25 11.73
CA ALA A 93 13.96 -0.39 10.46
C ALA A 93 13.02 -1.62 10.56
N ASP A 94 12.28 -1.76 11.68
CA ASP A 94 11.32 -2.83 11.85
C ASP A 94 10.00 -2.49 11.15
N TYR A 95 9.85 -3.01 9.94
CA TYR A 95 8.64 -2.89 9.13
C TYR A 95 7.86 -4.21 9.05
N THR A 96 7.96 -5.06 10.08
CA THR A 96 7.19 -6.30 10.11
C THR A 96 5.68 -6.02 10.19
N PRO A 97 4.83 -6.90 9.63
CA PRO A 97 3.38 -6.70 9.64
C PRO A 97 2.78 -6.45 11.03
N ARG A 98 3.28 -7.14 12.06
CA ARG A 98 2.83 -6.97 13.45
C ARG A 98 3.19 -5.59 14.00
N THR A 99 4.40 -5.10 13.72
CA THR A 99 4.84 -3.77 14.13
C THR A 99 4.04 -2.67 13.41
N LEU A 100 3.81 -2.81 12.11
CA LEU A 100 2.98 -1.88 11.34
C LEU A 100 1.53 -1.87 11.81
N ALA A 101 0.98 -3.02 12.22
CA ALA A 101 -0.39 -3.12 12.70
C ALA A 101 -0.65 -2.30 13.97
N LEU A 102 0.36 -2.09 14.82
CA LEU A 102 0.24 -1.24 16.01
C LEU A 102 -0.01 0.22 15.63
N ASP A 103 0.71 0.72 14.63
CA ASP A 103 0.54 2.09 14.13
C ASP A 103 -0.82 2.25 13.44
N VAL A 104 -1.24 1.25 12.65
CA VAL A 104 -2.57 1.24 12.02
C VAL A 104 -3.69 1.21 13.06
N ALA A 105 -3.56 0.41 14.12
CA ALA A 105 -4.55 0.38 15.20
C ALA A 105 -4.72 1.76 15.86
N ALA A 106 -3.61 2.47 16.12
CA ALA A 106 -3.64 3.83 16.66
C ALA A 106 -4.33 4.82 15.70
N ALA A 107 -4.12 4.69 14.39
CA ALA A 107 -4.84 5.49 13.39
C ALA A 107 -6.34 5.21 13.41
N LEU A 108 -6.76 3.94 13.47
CA LEU A 108 -8.18 3.60 13.49
C LEU A 108 -8.87 4.07 14.77
N ASP A 109 -8.21 3.95 15.93
CA ASP A 109 -8.70 4.50 17.20
C ASP A 109 -8.86 6.03 17.14
N ALA A 110 -8.02 6.73 16.37
CA ALA A 110 -8.03 8.19 16.27
C ALA A 110 -8.99 8.75 15.19
N TRP A 111 -9.09 8.08 14.04
CA TRP A 111 -9.74 8.62 12.84
C TRP A 111 -11.06 7.93 12.49
N THR A 112 -11.43 6.86 13.20
CA THR A 112 -12.66 6.12 12.93
C THR A 112 -13.51 5.95 14.18
N SER A 113 -14.80 5.69 13.99
CA SER A 113 -15.77 5.58 15.08
C SER A 113 -16.41 4.18 15.18
N GLN A 114 -16.05 3.28 14.28
CA GLN A 114 -16.67 1.98 14.10
C GLN A 114 -15.70 1.02 13.39
N PRO A 115 -15.86 -0.30 13.56
CA PRO A 115 -14.99 -1.28 12.91
C PRO A 115 -14.97 -1.11 11.40
N GLN A 116 -13.80 -1.23 10.79
CA GLN A 116 -13.55 -0.93 9.39
C GLN A 116 -13.51 -2.19 8.52
N VAL A 117 -13.93 -2.06 7.26
CA VAL A 117 -13.50 -2.99 6.21
C VAL A 117 -12.05 -2.65 5.88
N VAL A 118 -11.12 -3.54 6.23
CA VAL A 118 -9.69 -3.35 5.98
C VAL A 118 -9.30 -4.07 4.71
N VAL A 119 -8.78 -3.32 3.74
CA VAL A 119 -8.28 -3.85 2.47
C VAL A 119 -6.78 -3.64 2.44
N GLY A 120 -6.01 -4.72 2.35
CA GLY A 120 -4.57 -4.65 2.38
C GLY A 120 -3.93 -5.36 1.20
N GLN A 121 -3.04 -4.66 0.49
CA GLN A 121 -2.27 -5.24 -0.60
C GLN A 121 -0.87 -5.63 -0.13
N SER A 122 -0.42 -6.85 -0.45
CA SER A 122 0.93 -7.31 -0.13
C SER A 122 1.31 -7.08 1.36
N LEU A 123 2.33 -6.28 1.66
CA LEU A 123 2.68 -5.89 3.03
C LEU A 123 1.46 -5.39 3.83
N GLY A 124 0.60 -4.57 3.23
CA GLY A 124 -0.63 -4.09 3.83
C GLY A 124 -1.65 -5.20 4.11
N GLY A 125 -1.68 -6.26 3.29
CA GLY A 125 -2.54 -7.43 3.49
C GLY A 125 -2.17 -8.22 4.74
N LEU A 126 -0.87 -8.45 4.94
CA LEU A 126 -0.36 -9.11 6.14
C LEU A 126 -0.45 -8.21 7.38
N THR A 127 -0.26 -6.91 7.20
CA THR A 127 -0.49 -5.92 8.26
C THR A 127 -1.95 -5.93 8.70
N GLY A 128 -2.89 -5.98 7.74
CA GLY A 128 -4.31 -6.13 8.01
C GLY A 128 -4.65 -7.44 8.73
N ALA A 129 -3.98 -8.55 8.41
CA ALA A 129 -4.11 -9.81 9.13
C ALA A 129 -3.66 -9.70 10.60
N ALA A 130 -2.47 -9.13 10.84
CA ALA A 130 -1.95 -8.90 12.18
C ALA A 130 -2.84 -7.95 13.00
N LEU A 131 -3.39 -6.90 12.36
CA LEU A 131 -4.37 -5.99 12.97
C LEU A 131 -5.65 -6.74 13.35
N ALA A 132 -6.25 -7.47 12.41
CA ALA A 132 -7.51 -8.18 12.66
C ALA A 132 -7.39 -9.29 13.72
N ALA A 133 -6.20 -9.90 13.84
CA ALA A 133 -5.89 -10.87 14.88
C ALA A 133 -5.72 -10.23 16.27
N SER A 134 -5.03 -9.08 16.36
CA SER A 134 -4.69 -8.42 17.64
C SER A 134 -5.76 -7.44 18.14
N ARG A 135 -6.49 -6.80 17.23
CA ARG A 135 -7.57 -5.84 17.48
C ARG A 135 -8.82 -6.19 16.65
N PRO A 136 -9.46 -7.35 16.94
CA PRO A 136 -10.67 -7.76 16.21
C PRO A 136 -11.85 -6.80 16.41
N ASP A 137 -11.79 -5.92 17.42
CA ASP A 137 -12.75 -4.84 17.64
C ASP A 137 -12.67 -3.73 16.57
N LEU A 138 -11.57 -3.61 15.84
CA LEU A 138 -11.37 -2.57 14.82
C LEU A 138 -11.69 -3.04 13.39
N VAL A 139 -11.90 -4.34 13.16
CA VAL A 139 -12.01 -4.91 11.80
C VAL A 139 -13.32 -5.67 11.64
N SER A 140 -14.20 -5.19 10.77
CA SER A 140 -15.46 -5.87 10.41
C SER A 140 -15.26 -6.92 9.31
N GLU A 141 -14.38 -6.64 8.36
CA GLU A 141 -13.96 -7.54 7.28
C GLU A 141 -12.51 -7.27 6.90
N LEU A 142 -11.78 -8.34 6.55
CA LEU A 142 -10.43 -8.27 6.02
C LEU A 142 -10.40 -8.76 4.58
N ILE A 143 -9.96 -7.91 3.67
CA ILE A 143 -9.72 -8.22 2.26
C ILE A 143 -8.22 -8.14 1.99
N ILE A 144 -7.61 -9.28 1.68
CA ILE A 144 -6.18 -9.38 1.35
C ILE A 144 -6.03 -9.41 -0.16
N VAL A 145 -5.21 -8.51 -0.70
CA VAL A 145 -4.93 -8.41 -2.13
C VAL A 145 -3.55 -8.99 -2.41
N ASP A 146 -3.58 -10.14 -3.07
CA ASP A 146 -2.47 -10.80 -3.75
C ASP A 146 -1.23 -11.09 -2.89
N ILE A 147 -1.45 -11.61 -1.67
CA ILE A 147 -0.38 -12.15 -0.82
C ILE A 147 -0.90 -13.24 0.13
N THR A 148 -0.01 -14.16 0.52
CA THR A 148 -0.18 -15.09 1.64
C THR A 148 1.16 -15.25 2.38
N PRO A 149 1.17 -15.70 3.66
CA PRO A 149 2.41 -15.93 4.39
C PRO A 149 3.26 -17.02 3.72
N GLY A 150 4.58 -16.80 3.66
CA GLY A 150 5.53 -17.75 3.06
C GLY A 150 5.79 -17.55 1.57
N ILE A 151 5.09 -16.63 0.90
CA ILE A 151 5.47 -16.20 -0.45
C ILE A 151 6.77 -15.41 -0.37
N ASP A 152 7.79 -15.85 -1.09
CA ASP A 152 9.03 -15.08 -1.25
C ASP A 152 8.84 -13.96 -2.28
N THR A 153 8.71 -12.74 -1.78
CA THR A 153 8.62 -11.53 -2.62
C THR A 153 10.01 -10.95 -2.97
N SER A 154 11.09 -11.44 -2.34
CA SER A 154 12.47 -11.04 -2.65
C SER A 154 12.95 -11.63 -3.98
N ALA A 155 12.30 -12.71 -4.43
CA ALA A 155 12.42 -13.27 -5.77
C ALA A 155 11.72 -12.43 -6.86
N GLY A 156 11.25 -11.22 -6.52
CA GLY A 156 10.75 -10.25 -7.51
C GLY A 156 11.73 -10.04 -8.67
N PRO A 157 11.26 -9.55 -9.83
CA PRO A 157 12.08 -9.43 -11.03
C PRO A 157 13.41 -8.72 -10.70
N ALA A 158 14.53 -9.23 -11.20
CA ALA A 158 15.86 -8.65 -10.93
C ALA A 158 15.89 -7.13 -11.17
N ALA A 159 15.08 -6.64 -12.12
CA ALA A 159 14.84 -5.24 -12.41
C ALA A 159 14.34 -4.41 -11.20
N LEU A 160 13.53 -4.97 -10.28
CA LEU A 160 13.02 -4.24 -9.11
C LEU A 160 14.12 -4.05 -8.08
N ARG A 161 14.94 -5.09 -7.86
CA ARG A 161 16.13 -5.00 -7.02
C ARG A 161 17.13 -4.01 -7.61
N GLU A 162 17.36 -4.05 -8.92
CA GLU A 162 18.25 -3.12 -9.61
C GLU A 162 17.73 -1.66 -9.59
N PHE A 163 16.42 -1.47 -9.69
CA PHE A 163 15.82 -0.14 -9.59
C PHE A 163 16.08 0.49 -8.23
N TYR A 164 15.83 -0.27 -7.15
CA TYR A 164 16.02 0.18 -5.76
C TYR A 164 17.48 0.18 -5.29
N ALA A 165 18.35 -0.65 -5.87
CA ALA A 165 19.79 -0.65 -5.59
C ALA A 165 20.56 0.47 -6.31
N GLY A 166 19.87 1.24 -7.16
CA GLY A 166 20.45 2.43 -7.81
C GLY A 166 20.67 3.61 -6.84
N PRO A 167 20.97 4.80 -7.38
CA PRO A 167 21.10 6.02 -6.56
C PRO A 167 19.88 6.22 -5.65
N THR A 168 20.11 6.59 -4.39
CA THR A 168 19.03 6.87 -3.43
C THR A 168 18.40 8.24 -3.63
N ASP A 169 19.05 9.10 -4.42
CA ASP A 169 18.57 10.41 -4.81
C ASP A 169 18.92 10.78 -6.26
N PHE A 170 18.15 11.68 -6.85
CA PHE A 170 18.19 12.02 -8.28
C PHE A 170 18.17 13.53 -8.51
N ALA A 171 18.66 13.98 -9.67
CA ALA A 171 18.69 15.41 -9.98
C ALA A 171 17.31 15.92 -10.41
N THR A 172 16.55 15.09 -11.12
CA THR A 172 15.18 15.41 -11.57
C THR A 172 14.28 14.19 -11.49
N ARG A 173 12.97 14.40 -11.46
CA ARG A 173 11.98 13.32 -11.56
C ARG A 173 11.96 12.69 -12.96
N ASP A 174 12.30 13.44 -14.01
CA ASP A 174 12.37 12.89 -15.37
C ASP A 174 13.41 11.78 -15.50
N GLU A 175 14.56 11.91 -14.82
CA GLU A 175 15.59 10.86 -14.76
C GLU A 175 15.02 9.56 -14.16
N LEU A 176 14.21 9.68 -13.11
CA LEU A 176 13.52 8.55 -12.49
C LEU A 176 12.46 7.94 -13.40
N VAL A 177 11.69 8.76 -14.12
CA VAL A 177 10.69 8.31 -15.08
C VAL A 177 11.36 7.52 -16.20
N ASP A 178 12.42 8.06 -16.80
CA ASP A 178 13.16 7.39 -17.87
C ASP A 178 13.78 6.08 -17.40
N LYS A 179 14.34 6.04 -16.18
CA LYS A 179 14.86 4.82 -15.58
C LYS A 179 13.77 3.79 -15.30
N ALA A 180 12.62 4.20 -14.75
CA ALA A 180 11.51 3.30 -14.50
C ALA A 180 11.00 2.68 -15.80
N MET A 181 10.79 3.51 -16.84
CA MET A 181 10.35 3.05 -18.15
C MET A 181 11.36 2.13 -18.84
N SER A 182 12.67 2.39 -18.72
CA SER A 182 13.70 1.54 -19.33
C SER A 182 13.77 0.14 -18.71
N LEU A 183 13.38 0.01 -17.44
CA LEU A 183 13.26 -1.25 -16.72
C LEU A 183 11.89 -1.91 -16.88
N GLY A 184 10.99 -1.31 -17.67
CA GLY A 184 9.64 -1.83 -17.91
C GLY A 184 8.67 -1.62 -16.75
N PHE A 185 8.98 -0.70 -15.82
CA PHE A 185 8.04 -0.29 -14.77
C PHE A 185 7.08 0.79 -15.27
N GLY A 186 5.88 0.79 -14.68
CA GLY A 186 4.79 1.69 -15.03
C GLY A 186 4.03 1.23 -16.26
N GLY A 187 3.35 2.16 -16.91
CA GLY A 187 2.56 1.93 -18.12
C GLY A 187 2.96 2.94 -19.19
N SER A 188 2.01 3.79 -19.54
CA SER A 188 2.29 5.00 -20.32
C SER A 188 3.17 5.98 -19.53
N ARG A 189 3.89 6.86 -20.24
CA ARG A 189 4.72 7.89 -19.61
C ARG A 189 3.96 8.74 -18.57
N PRO A 190 2.73 9.23 -18.83
CA PRO A 190 1.96 9.98 -17.82
C PRO A 190 1.67 9.20 -16.53
N GLU A 191 1.41 7.89 -16.64
CA GLU A 191 1.20 7.04 -15.46
C GLU A 191 2.48 6.87 -14.66
N THR A 192 3.62 6.72 -15.35
CA THR A 192 4.94 6.65 -14.70
C THR A 192 5.33 7.98 -14.07
N GLU A 193 5.09 9.11 -14.73
CA GLU A 193 5.31 10.46 -14.18
C GLU A 193 4.52 10.68 -12.89
N ARG A 194 3.23 10.31 -12.89
CA ARG A 194 2.40 10.33 -11.68
C ARG A 194 3.01 9.45 -10.59
N GLY A 195 3.36 8.21 -10.92
CA GLY A 195 3.93 7.26 -9.96
C GLY A 195 5.22 7.78 -9.32
N VAL A 196 6.13 8.32 -10.12
CA VAL A 196 7.38 8.95 -9.64
C VAL A 196 7.09 10.19 -8.82
N PHE A 197 6.20 11.07 -9.28
CA PHE A 197 5.83 12.28 -8.56
C PHE A 197 5.33 11.97 -7.15
N LEU A 198 4.39 11.02 -7.02
CA LEU A 198 3.74 10.69 -5.75
C LEU A 198 4.63 9.86 -4.81
N ASN A 199 5.58 9.08 -5.35
CA ASN A 199 6.51 8.28 -4.54
C ASN A 199 7.81 9.02 -4.18
N THR A 200 8.00 10.26 -4.61
CA THR A 200 9.21 11.04 -4.34
C THR A 200 8.92 12.39 -3.69
N ARG A 201 9.91 12.91 -2.97
CA ARG A 201 9.92 14.27 -2.42
C ARG A 201 11.16 15.02 -2.88
N VAL A 202 11.07 16.35 -2.91
CA VAL A 202 12.22 17.23 -3.12
C VAL A 202 12.79 17.58 -1.75
N ARG A 203 14.06 17.34 -1.54
CA ARG A 203 14.80 17.72 -0.34
C ARG A 203 15.15 19.21 -0.34
N ASP A 204 15.56 19.73 0.81
CA ASP A 204 15.98 21.13 0.97
C ASP A 204 17.16 21.54 0.06
N ASP A 205 18.00 20.58 -0.33
CA ASP A 205 19.12 20.77 -1.26
C ASP A 205 18.72 20.59 -2.75
N GLY A 206 17.43 20.41 -3.03
CA GLY A 206 16.88 20.25 -4.38
C GLY A 206 16.98 18.83 -4.94
N ARG A 207 17.57 17.87 -4.21
CA ARG A 207 17.64 16.46 -4.64
C ARG A 207 16.28 15.78 -4.52
N ILE A 208 15.98 14.88 -5.44
CA ILE A 208 14.78 14.05 -5.41
C ILE A 208 15.07 12.77 -4.62
N GLU A 209 14.23 12.46 -3.65
CA GLU A 209 14.38 11.31 -2.75
C GLU A 209 13.11 10.45 -2.76
N TRP A 210 13.26 9.14 -2.68
CA TRP A 210 12.13 8.23 -2.43
C TRP A 210 11.47 8.54 -1.09
N LYS A 211 10.13 8.58 -1.08
CA LYS A 211 9.35 8.72 0.16
C LYS A 211 9.44 7.47 1.05
N HIS A 212 9.77 6.31 0.48
CA HIS A 212 9.91 5.07 1.24
C HIS A 212 11.34 4.81 1.74
N HIS A 213 11.48 4.24 2.94
CA HIS A 213 12.77 3.96 3.57
C HIS A 213 13.55 2.85 2.84
N PHE A 214 12.86 1.94 2.14
CA PHE A 214 13.48 0.75 1.56
C PHE A 214 14.61 1.01 0.56
N ALA A 215 14.55 2.08 -0.24
CA ALA A 215 15.66 2.43 -1.14
C ALA A 215 16.94 2.76 -0.35
N HIS A 216 16.79 3.43 0.81
CA HIS A 216 17.92 3.78 1.68
C HIS A 216 18.50 2.56 2.36
N LEU A 217 17.65 1.65 2.86
CA LEU A 217 18.09 0.39 3.44
C LEU A 217 18.83 -0.49 2.43
N ALA A 218 18.32 -0.59 1.20
CA ALA A 218 18.96 -1.34 0.13
C ALA A 218 20.36 -0.77 -0.22
N ALA A 219 20.46 0.56 -0.34
CA ALA A 219 21.73 1.22 -0.61
C ALA A 219 22.74 1.09 0.54
N GLN A 220 22.29 1.17 1.79
CA GLN A 220 23.13 0.95 2.98
C GLN A 220 23.68 -0.47 3.01
N ALA A 221 22.83 -1.48 2.77
CA ALA A 221 23.25 -2.88 2.73
C ALA A 221 24.26 -3.15 1.60
N LEU A 222 24.05 -2.54 0.42
CA LEU A 222 25.00 -2.62 -0.69
C LEU A 222 26.36 -1.99 -0.32
N ALA A 223 26.36 -0.80 0.28
CA ALA A 223 27.59 -0.14 0.73
C ALA A 223 28.34 -0.96 1.79
N ALA A 224 27.61 -1.65 2.66
CA ALA A 224 28.15 -2.55 3.67
C ALA A 224 28.75 -3.85 3.10
N HIS A 225 28.69 -4.07 1.78
CA HIS A 225 29.07 -5.34 1.13
C HIS A 225 28.32 -6.55 1.70
N ASP A 226 27.12 -6.31 2.22
CA ASP A 226 26.21 -7.34 2.71
C ASP A 226 24.90 -7.31 1.92
N PRO A 227 24.96 -7.55 0.59
CA PRO A 227 23.77 -7.56 -0.25
C PRO A 227 22.82 -8.72 0.11
N GLY A 228 23.29 -9.70 0.89
CA GLY A 228 22.49 -10.78 1.45
C GLY A 228 21.68 -10.37 2.68
N SER A 229 22.16 -9.43 3.50
CA SER A 229 21.37 -8.82 4.59
C SER A 229 20.30 -7.83 4.10
N ALA A 230 20.41 -7.37 2.84
CA ALA A 230 19.33 -6.66 2.16
C ALA A 230 18.10 -7.57 1.90
N ALA A 231 18.16 -8.85 2.28
CA ALA A 231 16.99 -9.69 2.42
C ALA A 231 16.09 -9.12 3.52
N SER A 232 15.17 -8.25 3.09
CA SER A 232 13.88 -7.92 3.71
C SER A 232 13.86 -8.20 5.22
N PRO A 233 14.16 -7.22 6.10
CA PRO A 233 14.22 -7.46 7.54
C PRO A 233 12.96 -8.22 7.99
N SER A 234 13.09 -9.53 8.20
CA SER A 234 12.04 -10.41 8.72
C SER A 234 10.65 -10.33 8.01
N MET A 235 10.52 -9.79 6.79
CA MET A 235 9.23 -9.22 6.36
C MET A 235 8.10 -10.25 6.14
N LEU A 236 8.39 -11.56 6.00
CA LEU A 236 7.39 -12.58 5.66
C LEU A 236 7.59 -13.95 6.33
N HIS A 237 8.56 -14.12 7.23
CA HIS A 237 8.92 -15.46 7.69
C HIS A 237 8.04 -15.94 8.86
N GLU A 238 7.24 -16.95 8.55
CA GLU A 238 6.49 -17.89 9.41
C GLU A 238 5.38 -17.34 10.31
N THR A 239 5.45 -16.11 10.84
CA THR A 239 4.49 -15.64 11.86
C THR A 239 3.13 -15.19 11.32
N GLY A 240 2.92 -15.18 10.00
CA GLY A 240 1.68 -14.68 9.39
C GLY A 240 0.53 -15.69 9.38
N TRP A 241 0.82 -17.00 9.41
CA TRP A 241 -0.24 -18.01 9.42
C TRP A 241 -1.01 -18.02 10.73
N ASP A 242 -0.33 -17.80 11.86
CA ASP A 242 -0.97 -17.68 13.18
C ASP A 242 -1.88 -16.45 13.23
N ASP A 243 -1.49 -15.33 12.60
CA ASP A 243 -2.36 -14.15 12.50
C ASP A 243 -3.63 -14.48 11.72
N LEU A 244 -3.49 -15.05 10.52
CA LEU A 244 -4.64 -15.41 9.68
C LEU A 244 -5.58 -16.41 10.36
N SER A 245 -5.04 -17.39 11.10
CA SER A 245 -5.86 -18.34 11.87
C SER A 245 -6.58 -17.71 13.06
N ASN A 246 -6.11 -16.56 13.55
CA ASN A 246 -6.73 -15.81 14.66
C ASN A 246 -7.70 -14.71 14.21
N VAL A 247 -7.80 -14.44 12.89
CA VAL A 247 -8.77 -13.46 12.35
C VAL A 247 -10.19 -13.95 12.60
N ARG A 248 -10.98 -13.12 13.30
CA ARG A 248 -12.41 -13.38 13.59
C ARG A 248 -13.35 -12.79 12.56
N ALA A 249 -12.89 -11.75 11.86
CA ALA A 249 -13.64 -11.10 10.79
C ALA A 249 -13.78 -12.03 9.58
N ARG A 250 -14.70 -11.69 8.67
CA ARG A 250 -14.73 -12.36 7.36
C ARG A 250 -13.41 -12.09 6.64
N LEU A 251 -12.87 -13.12 5.98
CA LEU A 251 -11.62 -13.04 5.24
C LEU A 251 -11.88 -13.31 3.75
N THR A 252 -11.52 -12.35 2.91
CA THR A 252 -11.51 -12.52 1.45
C THR A 252 -10.08 -12.37 0.92
N LEU A 253 -9.56 -13.37 0.22
CA LEU A 253 -8.35 -13.27 -0.58
C LEU A 253 -8.71 -12.92 -2.03
N VAL A 254 -8.22 -11.78 -2.50
CA VAL A 254 -8.20 -11.40 -3.90
C VAL A 254 -6.89 -11.90 -4.52
N ARG A 255 -6.99 -12.87 -5.42
CA ARG A 255 -5.86 -13.39 -6.20
C ARG A 255 -5.79 -12.65 -7.55
N ALA A 256 -4.65 -12.05 -7.87
CA ALA A 256 -4.43 -11.53 -9.21
C ALA A 256 -3.99 -12.66 -10.14
N THR A 257 -4.58 -12.78 -11.34
CA THR A 257 -4.24 -13.85 -12.29
C THR A 257 -2.79 -13.79 -12.78
N ARG A 258 -2.18 -12.60 -12.75
CA ARG A 258 -0.75 -12.34 -13.05
C ARG A 258 -0.03 -11.78 -11.82
N GLY A 259 -0.41 -12.28 -10.64
CA GLY A 259 0.11 -11.87 -9.34
C GLY A 259 1.15 -12.82 -8.75
N PHE A 260 1.41 -12.64 -7.46
CA PHE A 260 2.28 -13.52 -6.68
C PHE A 260 1.56 -14.74 -6.13
N VAL A 261 0.26 -14.63 -5.84
CA VAL A 261 -0.49 -15.73 -5.23
C VAL A 261 -0.91 -16.74 -6.30
N SER A 262 -0.36 -17.94 -6.22
CA SER A 262 -0.73 -19.04 -7.10
C SER A 262 -2.03 -19.72 -6.66
N GLU A 263 -2.58 -20.60 -7.50
CA GLU A 263 -3.72 -21.44 -7.09
C GLU A 263 -3.40 -22.36 -5.90
N PRO A 264 -2.23 -23.04 -5.84
CA PRO A 264 -1.80 -23.77 -4.65
C PRO A 264 -1.77 -22.92 -3.38
N ASP A 265 -1.30 -21.67 -3.43
CA ASP A 265 -1.25 -20.79 -2.26
C ASP A 265 -2.65 -20.46 -1.74
N ALA A 266 -3.60 -20.21 -2.65
CA ALA A 266 -5.00 -19.98 -2.31
C ALA A 266 -5.66 -21.23 -1.70
N VAL A 267 -5.33 -22.43 -2.20
CA VAL A 267 -5.80 -23.69 -1.61
C VAL A 267 -5.23 -23.89 -0.22
N GLU A 268 -3.95 -23.57 0.02
CA GLU A 268 -3.33 -23.64 1.34
C GLU A 268 -3.97 -22.66 2.33
N LEU A 269 -4.32 -21.44 1.88
CA LEU A 269 -5.08 -20.49 2.69
C LEU A 269 -6.42 -21.10 3.12
N GLN A 270 -7.20 -21.65 2.18
CA GLN A 270 -8.51 -22.25 2.50
C GLN A 270 -8.38 -23.50 3.37
N ARG A 271 -7.28 -24.25 3.27
CA ARG A 271 -7.01 -25.38 4.16
C ARG A 271 -6.80 -24.92 5.61
N ARG A 272 -6.09 -23.81 5.83
CA ARG A 272 -5.79 -23.25 7.17
C ARG A 272 -6.90 -22.38 7.72
N VAL A 273 -7.64 -21.71 6.85
CA VAL A 273 -8.76 -20.81 7.17
C VAL A 273 -9.97 -21.24 6.34
N PRO A 274 -10.71 -22.30 6.74
CA PRO A 274 -11.81 -22.87 5.92
C PRO A 274 -12.95 -21.89 5.61
N GLY A 275 -13.10 -20.82 6.39
CA GLY A 275 -14.08 -19.75 6.15
C GLY A 275 -13.63 -18.69 5.15
N ALA A 276 -12.39 -18.75 4.65
CA ALA A 276 -11.85 -17.75 3.74
C ALA A 276 -12.48 -17.86 2.35
N ARG A 277 -12.96 -16.72 1.83
CA ARG A 277 -13.39 -16.57 0.45
C ARG A 277 -12.17 -16.30 -0.43
N VAL A 278 -12.11 -16.90 -1.61
CA VAL A 278 -11.09 -16.59 -2.62
C VAL A 278 -11.79 -16.06 -3.86
N VAL A 279 -11.32 -14.94 -4.39
CA VAL A 279 -11.80 -14.34 -5.64
C VAL A 279 -10.61 -14.08 -6.55
N ALA A 280 -10.66 -14.56 -7.79
CA ALA A 280 -9.65 -14.23 -8.79
C ALA A 280 -10.07 -12.98 -9.57
N ILE A 281 -9.17 -12.03 -9.76
CA ILE A 281 -9.35 -10.85 -10.60
C ILE A 281 -8.29 -10.88 -11.70
N ASP A 282 -8.69 -10.61 -12.94
CA ASP A 282 -7.76 -10.52 -14.06
C ASP A 282 -6.93 -9.24 -13.98
N ALA A 283 -5.78 -9.32 -13.31
CA ALA A 283 -4.96 -8.17 -12.93
C ALA A 283 -3.50 -8.60 -12.70
N THR A 284 -2.62 -7.61 -12.57
CA THR A 284 -1.27 -7.83 -12.02
C THR A 284 -1.30 -7.72 -10.49
N HIS A 285 -0.16 -7.92 -9.83
CA HIS A 285 -0.02 -7.82 -8.37
C HIS A 285 -0.61 -6.53 -7.76
N ASN A 286 -0.53 -5.40 -8.47
CA ASN A 286 -1.17 -4.15 -8.08
C ASN A 286 -2.61 -4.09 -8.64
N VAL A 287 -3.50 -4.92 -8.08
CA VAL A 287 -4.92 -4.99 -8.51
C VAL A 287 -5.61 -3.62 -8.35
N GLN A 288 -5.25 -2.87 -7.32
CA GLN A 288 -5.76 -1.53 -7.04
C GLN A 288 -5.42 -0.49 -8.12
N GLU A 289 -4.41 -0.76 -8.95
CA GLU A 289 -4.00 0.08 -10.07
C GLU A 289 -4.50 -0.50 -11.41
N THR A 290 -4.41 -1.82 -11.58
CA THR A 290 -4.67 -2.49 -12.87
C THR A 290 -6.10 -2.98 -13.07
N ALA A 291 -6.88 -3.13 -12.00
CA ALA A 291 -8.30 -3.46 -12.05
C ALA A 291 -9.11 -2.72 -10.95
N PRO A 292 -8.98 -1.38 -10.82
CA PRO A 292 -9.56 -0.61 -9.71
C PRO A 292 -11.07 -0.75 -9.60
N ALA A 293 -11.79 -0.75 -10.72
CA ALA A 293 -13.26 -0.87 -10.72
C ALA A 293 -13.74 -2.26 -10.25
N ALA A 294 -13.02 -3.33 -10.61
CA ALA A 294 -13.34 -4.68 -10.17
C ALA A 294 -13.08 -4.85 -8.67
N LEU A 295 -11.95 -4.30 -8.18
CA LEU A 295 -11.64 -4.29 -6.76
C LEU A 295 -12.62 -3.46 -5.95
N ALA A 296 -12.95 -2.24 -6.41
CA ALA A 296 -13.96 -1.39 -5.80
C ALA A 296 -15.33 -2.07 -5.70
N SER A 297 -15.78 -2.74 -6.78
CA SER A 297 -17.03 -3.50 -6.78
C SER A 297 -17.03 -4.65 -5.75
N LEU A 298 -15.88 -5.30 -5.57
CA LEU A 298 -15.73 -6.35 -4.56
C LEU A 298 -15.74 -5.78 -3.14
N ILE A 299 -15.08 -4.65 -2.90
CA ILE A 299 -15.09 -3.95 -1.61
C ILE A 299 -16.50 -3.50 -1.27
N ALA A 300 -17.21 -2.87 -2.20
CA ALA A 300 -18.59 -2.40 -2.02
C ALA A 300 -19.59 -3.53 -1.68
N ALA A 301 -19.25 -4.79 -1.99
CA ALA A 301 -20.05 -5.96 -1.66
C ALA A 301 -19.77 -6.52 -0.25
N ALA A 302 -18.82 -5.94 0.50
CA ALA A 302 -18.52 -6.30 1.88
C ALA A 302 -19.72 -5.99 2.78
N PRO A 303 -20.20 -6.94 3.62
CA PRO A 303 -21.30 -6.67 4.53
C PRO A 303 -20.97 -5.55 5.52
N GLY A 304 -21.80 -4.51 5.57
CA GLY A 304 -21.64 -3.37 6.49
C GLY A 304 -21.16 -2.07 5.83
N LEU A 305 -20.97 -2.06 4.52
CA LEU A 305 -20.89 -0.86 3.67
C LEU A 305 -22.26 -0.48 3.09
#